data_AF-A0A4R6JQK9-F1
#
_entry.id   AF-A0A4R6JQK9-F1
#
_cell.length_a   1.000
_cell.length_b   1.000
_cell.length_c   1.000
_cell.angle_alpha   90.00
_cell.angle_beta   90.00
_cell.angle_gamma   90.00
#
_symmetry.space_group_name_H-M   'P 1'
#
loop_
_entity.id
_entity.type
_entity.pdbx_description
1 polymer ?
#
loop_
_entity_poly.entity_id
_entity_poly.type
_entity_poly.pdbx_seq_one_letter_code
_entity_poly.pdbx_strand_id
1 'polypeptide(L)'
;MSTPFDPAAVVAAFIDAVAPYDPHPEAAPVAMVGVRTAMGEGVFPVSDHVIRAMCKALAAYRDPADRGTCVECGGRHLDENLHCQECGRLHGILGEVIAQHARRVAAEEAT
;
A
#
# COMPACT_ATOMS: atom_id res chain seq x y z
N MET A 1 9.69 15.94 8.38
CA MET A 1 9.00 17.00 7.61
C MET A 1 8.49 16.35 6.33
N SER A 2 7.19 16.22 6.15
CA SER A 2 6.65 15.68 4.89
C SER A 2 6.76 16.79 3.84
N THR A 3 7.43 16.52 2.73
CA THR A 3 7.40 17.36 1.54
C THR A 3 5.93 17.65 1.20
N PRO A 4 5.55 18.90 0.85
CA PRO A 4 4.22 19.19 0.35
C PRO A 4 3.90 18.23 -0.80
N PHE A 5 2.85 17.42 -0.62
CA PHE A 5 2.41 16.48 -1.64
C PHE A 5 1.65 17.29 -2.69
N ASP A 6 2.23 17.44 -3.88
CA ASP A 6 1.54 17.96 -5.06
C ASP A 6 1.14 16.77 -5.95
N PRO A 7 -0.14 16.35 -5.92
CA PRO A 7 -0.63 15.24 -6.72
C PRO A 7 -0.38 15.40 -8.22
N ALA A 8 -0.46 16.64 -8.74
CA ALA A 8 -0.26 16.88 -10.17
C ALA A 8 1.21 16.70 -10.54
N ALA A 9 2.14 17.20 -9.72
CA ALA A 9 3.57 16.97 -9.90
C ALA A 9 3.95 15.48 -9.80
N VAL A 10 3.33 14.71 -8.92
CA VAL A 10 3.56 13.26 -8.80
C VAL A 10 3.11 12.52 -10.06
N VAL A 11 1.94 12.87 -10.62
CA VAL A 11 1.48 12.28 -11.88
C VAL A 11 2.42 12.65 -13.04
N ALA A 12 2.84 13.92 -13.14
CA ALA A 12 3.81 14.35 -14.14
C ALA A 12 5.13 13.57 -14.04
N ALA A 13 5.69 13.45 -12.83
CA ALA A 13 6.93 12.72 -12.59
C ALA A 13 6.82 11.23 -12.94
N PHE A 14 5.67 10.61 -12.68
CA PHE A 14 5.42 9.23 -13.09
C PHE A 14 5.41 9.09 -14.61
N ILE A 15 4.77 10.01 -15.33
CA ILE A 15 4.73 10.01 -16.80
C ILE A 15 6.15 10.17 -17.35
N ASP A 16 6.92 11.13 -16.85
CA ASP A 16 8.30 11.39 -17.29
C ASP A 16 9.22 10.20 -17.04
N ALA A 17 9.01 9.45 -15.96
CA ALA A 17 9.80 8.26 -15.64
C ALA A 17 9.47 7.06 -16.55
N VAL A 18 8.23 6.98 -17.05
CA VAL A 18 7.74 5.85 -17.86
C VAL A 18 7.88 6.10 -19.36
N ALA A 19 7.69 7.34 -19.82
CA ALA A 19 7.67 7.72 -21.23
C ALA A 19 8.90 7.25 -22.04
N PRO A 20 10.14 7.26 -21.51
CA PRO A 20 11.33 6.79 -22.26
C PRO A 20 11.26 5.31 -22.68
N TYR A 21 10.40 4.51 -22.06
CA TYR A 21 10.24 3.08 -22.35
C TYR A 21 9.07 2.78 -23.28
N ASP A 22 8.36 3.80 -23.76
CA ASP A 22 7.28 3.62 -24.72
C ASP A 22 7.85 3.17 -26.08
N PRO A 23 7.46 1.99 -26.62
CA PRO A 23 7.89 1.56 -27.95
C PRO A 23 7.29 2.38 -29.08
N HIS A 24 6.25 3.19 -28.81
CA HIS A 24 5.51 3.98 -29.79
C HIS A 24 5.25 5.41 -29.29
N PRO A 25 6.29 6.22 -29.03
CA PRO A 25 6.15 7.54 -28.41
C PRO A 25 5.40 8.56 -29.28
N GLU A 26 5.40 8.35 -30.61
CA GLU A 26 4.68 9.19 -31.58
C GLU A 26 3.20 8.85 -31.71
N ALA A 27 2.73 7.78 -31.05
CA ALA A 27 1.32 7.42 -31.08
C ALA A 27 0.47 8.49 -30.38
N ALA A 28 -0.74 8.71 -30.90
CA ALA A 28 -1.67 9.63 -30.27
C ALA A 28 -2.02 9.17 -28.84
N PRO A 29 -2.20 10.11 -27.88
CA PRO A 29 -2.66 9.78 -26.54
C PRO A 29 -3.97 8.99 -26.58
N VAL A 30 -4.09 7.99 -25.71
CA VAL A 30 -5.29 7.13 -25.63
C VAL A 30 -6.25 7.56 -24.52
N ALA A 31 -5.78 8.37 -23.57
CA ALA A 31 -6.58 8.88 -22.47
C ALA A 31 -6.05 10.22 -21.96
N MET A 32 -6.87 10.87 -21.12
CA MET A 32 -6.51 12.07 -20.36
C MET A 32 -6.65 11.77 -18.87
N VAL A 33 -5.63 12.12 -18.08
CA VAL A 33 -5.68 12.06 -16.62
C VAL A 33 -5.81 13.48 -16.07
N GLY A 34 -6.95 13.79 -15.46
CA GLY A 34 -7.19 15.05 -14.77
C GLY A 34 -6.95 14.94 -13.27
N VAL A 35 -6.16 15.85 -12.70
CA VAL A 35 -5.87 15.95 -11.27
C VAL A 35 -6.32 17.31 -10.78
N ARG A 36 -7.35 17.33 -9.92
CA ARG A 36 -7.90 18.55 -9.33
C ARG A 36 -7.61 18.56 -7.84
N THR A 37 -7.00 19.64 -7.35
CA THR A 37 -6.66 19.84 -5.95
C THR A 37 -7.20 21.20 -5.50
N ALA A 38 -7.17 21.45 -4.18
CA ALA A 38 -7.49 22.77 -3.65
C ALA A 38 -6.50 23.86 -4.13
N MET A 39 -5.31 23.47 -4.58
CA MET A 39 -4.25 24.38 -5.03
C MET A 39 -4.19 24.55 -6.55
N GLY A 40 -4.93 23.75 -7.33
CA GLY A 40 -4.92 23.85 -8.79
C GLY A 40 -5.42 22.60 -9.52
N GLU A 41 -5.38 22.65 -10.85
CA GLU A 41 -5.75 21.56 -11.75
C GLU A 41 -4.62 21.28 -12.75
N GLY A 42 -4.34 20.00 -12.98
CA GLY A 42 -3.43 19.51 -14.01
C GLY A 42 -4.13 18.49 -14.90
N VAL A 43 -3.91 18.55 -16.21
CA VAL A 43 -4.49 17.62 -17.19
C VAL A 43 -3.36 17.05 -18.04
N PHE A 44 -3.24 15.72 -18.05
CA PHE A 44 -2.13 15.01 -18.67
C PHE A 44 -2.62 14.07 -19.77
N PRO A 45 -2.23 14.27 -21.04
CA PRO A 45 -2.42 13.27 -22.08
C PRO A 45 -1.50 12.08 -21.81
N VAL A 46 -2.03 10.86 -21.89
CA VAL A 46 -1.26 9.64 -21.63
C VAL A 46 -1.34 8.65 -22.80
N SER A 47 -0.20 8.06 -23.14
CA SER A 47 -0.10 6.98 -24.13
C SER A 47 -0.63 5.65 -23.55
N ASP A 48 -0.83 4.66 -24.43
CA ASP A 48 -1.21 3.29 -24.01
C ASP A 48 -0.16 2.68 -23.07
N HIS A 49 1.13 2.95 -23.30
CA HIS A 49 2.20 2.43 -22.46
C HIS A 49 2.11 3.00 -21.04
N VAL A 50 1.95 4.32 -20.91
CA VAL A 50 1.86 5.02 -19.62
C VAL A 50 0.62 4.58 -18.83
N ILE A 51 -0.56 4.48 -19.47
CA ILE A 51 -1.77 4.07 -18.75
C ILE A 51 -1.68 2.62 -18.25
N ARG A 52 -1.08 1.72 -19.03
CA ARG A 52 -0.85 0.32 -18.60
C ARG A 52 0.12 0.26 -17.43
N ALA A 53 1.20 1.05 -17.46
CA ALA A 53 2.13 1.13 -16.34
C ALA A 53 1.42 1.64 -15.08
N MET A 54 0.58 2.66 -15.20
CA MET A 54 -0.23 3.19 -14.10
C MET A 54 -1.18 2.14 -13.53
N CYS A 55 -1.93 1.43 -14.38
CA CYS A 55 -2.82 0.35 -13.93
C CYS A 55 -2.06 -0.76 -13.18
N LYS A 56 -0.86 -1.14 -13.66
CA LYS A 56 -0.01 -2.13 -12.98
C LYS A 56 0.47 -1.62 -11.62
N ALA A 57 0.90 -0.37 -11.53
CA ALA A 57 1.34 0.24 -10.27
C ALA A 57 0.21 0.28 -9.24
N LEU A 58 -1.00 0.67 -9.65
CA LEU A 58 -2.18 0.68 -8.79
C LEU A 58 -2.59 -0.73 -8.34
N ALA A 59 -2.55 -1.71 -9.23
CA ALA A 59 -2.86 -3.11 -8.89
C ALA A 59 -1.81 -3.73 -7.94
N ALA A 60 -0.55 -3.32 -8.05
CA ALA A 60 0.54 -3.76 -7.20
C ALA A 60 0.59 -3.04 -5.84
N TYR A 61 -0.18 -1.96 -5.66
CA TYR A 61 -0.18 -1.21 -4.41
C TYR A 61 -0.56 -2.11 -3.22
N ARG A 62 0.21 -1.93 -2.15
CA ARG A 62 -0.04 -2.50 -0.83
C ARG A 62 -0.02 -1.33 0.14
N ASP A 63 -1.12 -1.16 0.87
CA ASP A 63 -1.20 -0.12 1.89
C ASP A 63 -0.20 -0.44 3.00
N PRO A 64 0.77 0.44 3.31
CA PRO A 64 1.70 0.21 4.43
C PRO A 64 0.99 0.07 5.79
N ALA A 65 -0.25 0.56 5.91
CA ALA A 65 -1.10 0.37 7.07
C ALA A 65 -1.90 -0.94 7.03
N ASP A 66 -1.99 -1.61 5.88
CA ASP A 66 -2.52 -2.97 5.79
C ASP A 66 -1.49 -3.96 6.32
N ARG A 67 -1.68 -4.33 7.59
CA ARG A 67 -0.84 -5.29 8.31
C ARG A 67 -1.40 -6.71 8.29
N GLY A 68 -2.38 -6.96 7.43
CA GLY A 68 -3.02 -8.26 7.26
C GLY A 68 -4.16 -8.53 8.25
N THR A 69 -4.69 -9.74 8.17
CA THR A 69 -5.83 -10.19 8.96
C THR A 69 -5.42 -11.10 10.10
N CYS A 70 -6.11 -10.99 11.22
CA CYS A 70 -6.07 -11.94 12.32
C CYS A 70 -6.54 -13.32 11.82
N VAL A 71 -5.68 -14.33 11.90
CA VAL A 71 -6.05 -15.71 11.51
C VAL A 71 -7.03 -16.39 12.48
N GLU A 72 -7.21 -15.84 13.69
CA GLU A 72 -8.06 -16.41 14.72
C GLU A 72 -9.50 -15.90 14.63
N CYS A 73 -9.70 -14.58 14.60
CA CYS A 73 -11.03 -13.97 14.51
C CYS A 73 -11.39 -13.50 13.09
N GLY A 74 -10.45 -13.51 12.14
CA GLY A 74 -10.66 -12.99 10.78
C GLY A 74 -10.63 -11.46 10.66
N GLY A 75 -10.41 -10.72 11.76
CA GLY A 75 -10.42 -9.25 11.79
C GLY A 75 -9.25 -8.64 11.00
N ARG A 76 -9.40 -7.43 10.46
CA ARG A 76 -8.40 -6.78 9.55
C ARG A 76 -7.45 -5.79 10.23
N HIS A 77 -7.54 -5.66 11.56
CA HIS A 77 -6.92 -4.57 12.32
C HIS A 77 -5.72 -5.06 13.13
N LEU A 78 -4.70 -5.58 12.44
CA LEU A 78 -3.41 -5.82 13.07
C LEU A 78 -2.67 -4.48 13.24
N ASP A 79 -2.11 -4.24 14.43
CA ASP A 79 -1.28 -3.07 14.68
C ASP A 79 0.18 -3.29 14.25
N GLU A 80 1.03 -2.29 14.47
CA GLU A 80 2.45 -2.33 14.12
C GLU A 80 3.25 -3.45 14.78
N ASN A 81 2.74 -3.97 15.89
CA ASN A 81 3.31 -5.10 16.61
C ASN A 81 2.61 -6.42 16.26
N LEU A 82 1.75 -6.43 15.25
CA LEU A 82 0.93 -7.57 14.83
C LEU A 82 -0.09 -8.02 15.89
N HIS A 83 -0.46 -7.15 16.83
CA HIS A 83 -1.58 -7.42 17.74
C HIS A 83 -2.90 -7.16 17.03
N CYS A 84 -3.80 -8.13 17.11
CA CYS A 84 -5.18 -7.92 16.77
C CYS A 84 -5.83 -7.02 17.81
N GLN A 85 -6.33 -5.86 17.39
CA GLN A 85 -7.00 -4.91 18.28
C GLN A 85 -8.38 -5.41 18.77
N GLU A 86 -8.93 -6.46 18.15
CA GLU A 86 -10.22 -7.03 18.53
C GLU A 86 -10.07 -8.18 19.55
N CYS A 87 -9.20 -9.16 19.26
CA CYS A 87 -9.03 -10.34 20.13
C CYS A 87 -7.79 -10.30 21.02
N GLY A 88 -6.95 -9.26 20.88
CA GLY A 88 -5.74 -9.03 21.69
C GLY A 88 -4.58 -9.99 21.39
N ARG A 89 -4.72 -10.89 20.42
CA ARG A 89 -3.68 -11.88 20.11
C ARG A 89 -2.57 -11.31 19.23
N LEU A 90 -1.36 -11.75 19.52
CA LEU A 90 -0.17 -11.46 18.74
C LEU A 90 -0.07 -12.43 17.55
N HIS A 91 0.09 -11.89 16.33
CA HIS A 91 0.20 -12.66 15.09
C HIS A 91 1.64 -12.83 14.60
N GLY A 92 1.86 -13.91 13.83
CA GLY A 92 3.14 -14.31 13.27
C GLY A 92 3.80 -15.46 14.03
N ILE A 93 4.75 -16.16 13.40
CA ILE A 93 5.44 -17.33 14.00
C ILE A 93 6.05 -16.97 15.36
N LEU A 94 6.67 -15.78 15.47
CA LEU A 94 7.22 -15.31 16.74
C LEU A 94 6.12 -15.07 17.78
N GLY A 95 4.97 -14.52 17.38
CA GLY A 95 3.84 -14.28 18.25
C GLY A 95 3.22 -15.57 18.81
N GLU A 96 3.13 -16.59 17.97
CA GLU A 96 2.65 -17.91 18.37
C GLU A 96 3.61 -18.59 19.36
N VAL A 97 4.92 -18.47 19.13
CA VAL A 97 5.95 -18.97 20.06
C VAL A 97 5.89 -18.24 21.40
N ILE A 98 5.76 -16.91 21.41
CA ILE A 98 5.64 -16.11 22.65
C ILE A 98 4.38 -16.51 23.41
N ALA A 99 3.23 -16.62 22.73
CA ALA A 99 1.97 -17.01 23.35
C ALA A 99 2.03 -18.43 23.93
N GLN A 100 2.66 -19.37 23.22
CA GLN A 100 2.87 -20.73 23.71
C GLN A 100 3.80 -20.77 24.92
N HIS A 101 4.87 -19.97 24.90
CA HIS A 101 5.78 -19.84 26.03
C HIS A 101 5.09 -19.24 27.26
N ALA A 102 4.35 -18.15 27.10
CA ALA A 102 3.60 -17.50 28.18
C ALA A 102 2.56 -18.44 28.82
N ARG A 103 1.82 -19.21 28.00
CA ARG A 103 0.89 -20.24 28.51
C ARG A 103 1.60 -21.31 29.33
N ARG A 104 2.79 -21.74 28.89
CA ARG A 104 3.59 -22.75 29.62
C ARG A 104 4.07 -22.22 30.97
N VAL A 105 4.63 -21.01 31.01
CA VAL A 105 5.10 -20.38 32.26
C VAL A 105 3.95 -20.18 33.24
N ALA A 106 2.80 -19.68 32.77
CA ALA A 106 1.63 -19.50 33.62
C ALA A 106 1.09 -20.82 34.22
N ALA A 107 1.24 -21.95 33.51
CA ALA A 107 0.86 -23.27 34.01
C ALA A 107 1.86 -23.80 35.06
N GLU A 108 3.15 -23.49 34.90
CA GLU A 108 4.22 -23.84 35.85
C GLU A 108 4.11 -23.02 37.14
N GLU A 109 3.72 -21.75 37.07
CA GLU A 109 3.51 -20.88 38.25
C GLU A 109 2.23 -21.22 39.04
N ALA A 110 1.26 -21.92 38.42
CA ALA A 110 0.01 -22.31 39.06
C ALA A 110 0.08 -23.65 39.81
N THR A 111 1.25 -24.33 39.81
CA THR A 111 1.50 -25.62 40.47
C THR A 111 2.35 -25.44 41.72
#